data_AF-T0M2E6-F1
#
_entry.id   AF-T0M2E6-F1
#
_cell.length_a   1.000
_cell.length_b   1.000
_cell.length_c   1.000
_cell.angle_alpha   90.00
_cell.angle_beta   90.00
_cell.angle_gamma   90.00
#
_symmetry.space_group_name_H-M   'P 1'
#
loop_
_entity.id
_entity.type
_entity.pdbx_description
1 polymer ?
#
loop_
_entity_poly.entity_id
_entity_poly.type
_entity_poly.pdbx_seq_one_letter_code
_entity_poly.pdbx_strand_id
1 'polypeptide(L)'
;MEVEGDPEEGVLMDYGILKSLMRKAIEPLDHRILVPEHSGFSTCKIDGEVCLVAYAGKKFQFPVSDVYLLDREMSSSELLSRSILEKTEKEIFRHGNIRRFEVCVYESPGQGACSEVSR
;
A
#
# COMPACT_ATOMS: atom_id res chain seq x y z
N MET A 1 9.06 -5.54 -4.73
CA MET A 1 9.34 -6.02 -3.37
C MET A 1 10.64 -6.79 -3.42
N GLU A 2 11.45 -6.65 -2.39
CA GLU A 2 12.74 -7.31 -2.26
C GLU A 2 12.92 -7.77 -0.82
N VAL A 3 13.52 -8.94 -0.63
CA VAL A 3 13.85 -9.50 0.69
C VAL A 3 15.32 -9.89 0.68
N GLU A 4 16.04 -9.55 1.74
CA GLU A 4 17.42 -9.98 1.96
C GLU A 4 17.56 -10.63 3.32
N GLY A 5 18.44 -11.62 3.40
CA GLY A 5 18.65 -12.41 4.60
C GLY A 5 19.67 -13.51 4.36
N ASP A 6 19.68 -14.47 5.27
CA ASP A 6 20.56 -15.63 5.22
C ASP A 6 19.72 -16.85 4.84
N PRO A 7 19.95 -17.49 3.67
CA PRO A 7 19.11 -18.60 3.22
C PRO A 7 19.19 -19.80 4.16
N GLU A 8 18.04 -20.36 4.52
CA GLU A 8 17.93 -21.64 5.21
C GLU A 8 17.62 -22.72 4.18
N GLU A 9 18.40 -23.80 4.14
CA GLU A 9 18.27 -24.87 3.13
C GLU A 9 18.30 -24.35 1.68
N GLY A 10 19.00 -23.24 1.44
CA GLY A 10 19.14 -22.61 0.12
C GLY A 10 17.98 -21.68 -0.27
N VAL A 11 17.03 -21.41 0.63
CA VAL A 11 15.87 -20.55 0.37
C VAL A 11 15.76 -19.46 1.45
N LEU A 12 15.48 -18.22 1.04
CA LEU A 12 15.20 -17.13 1.98
C LEU A 12 13.78 -17.24 2.56
N MET A 13 12.80 -17.39 1.67
CA MET A 13 11.38 -17.48 1.99
C MET A 13 10.62 -18.14 0.85
N ASP A 14 9.52 -18.83 1.14
CA ASP A 14 8.60 -19.33 0.12
C ASP A 14 7.95 -18.17 -0.65
N TYR A 15 8.16 -18.14 -1.97
CA TYR A 15 7.60 -17.12 -2.85
C TYR A 15 6.07 -17.08 -2.87
N GLY A 16 5.39 -18.20 -2.65
CA GLY A 16 3.94 -18.29 -2.53
C GLY A 16 3.42 -17.55 -1.30
N ILE A 17 4.10 -17.67 -0.16
CA ILE A 17 3.77 -16.91 1.06
C ILE A 17 3.93 -15.41 0.80
N LEU A 18 5.08 -15.01 0.26
CA LEU A 18 5.38 -13.61 -0.05
C LEU A 18 4.36 -13.01 -1.02
N LYS A 19 4.02 -13.71 -2.11
CA LYS A 19 2.98 -13.26 -3.06
C LYS A 19 1.59 -13.16 -2.43
N SER A 20 1.22 -14.12 -1.59
CA SER A 20 -0.08 -14.12 -0.91
C SER A 20 -0.20 -12.91 0.03
N LEU A 21 0.86 -12.63 0.79
CA LEU A 21 0.93 -11.50 1.69
C LEU A 21 0.77 -10.17 0.95
N MET A 22 1.53 -9.98 -0.13
CA MET A 22 1.39 -8.76 -0.95
C MET A 22 0.02 -8.62 -1.58
N ARG A 23 -0.54 -9.71 -2.13
CA ARG A 23 -1.88 -9.68 -2.72
C ARG A 23 -2.92 -9.20 -1.71
N LYS A 24 -2.91 -9.74 -0.48
CA LYS A 24 -3.82 -9.30 0.58
C LYS A 24 -3.66 -7.82 0.94
N ALA A 25 -2.44 -7.29 0.87
CA ALA A 25 -2.17 -5.89 1.18
C ALA A 25 -2.71 -4.92 0.11
N ILE A 26 -2.71 -5.32 -1.16
CA ILE A 26 -3.10 -4.48 -2.30
C ILE A 26 -4.53 -4.72 -2.80
N GLU A 27 -5.12 -5.88 -2.53
CA GLU A 27 -6.46 -6.25 -2.99
C GLU A 27 -7.55 -5.22 -2.62
N PRO A 28 -7.54 -4.60 -1.42
CA PRO A 28 -8.51 -3.55 -1.10
C PRO A 28 -8.37 -2.26 -1.92
N LEU A 29 -7.23 -2.05 -2.60
CA LEU A 29 -6.92 -0.86 -3.40
C LEU A 29 -7.27 -1.08 -4.88
N ASP A 30 -7.35 -2.34 -5.31
CA ASP A 30 -7.54 -2.70 -6.71
C ASP A 30 -8.91 -2.23 -7.24
N HIS A 31 -8.92 -1.70 -8.47
CA HIS A 31 -10.12 -1.14 -9.12
C HIS A 31 -10.87 -0.06 -8.30
N ARG A 32 -10.19 0.66 -7.41
CA ARG A 32 -10.80 1.73 -6.60
C ARG A 32 -10.05 3.05 -6.74
N ILE A 33 -10.79 4.13 -6.49
CA ILE A 33 -10.25 5.47 -6.34
C ILE A 33 -9.69 5.60 -4.94
N LEU A 34 -8.39 5.85 -4.84
CA LEU A 34 -7.71 6.06 -3.58
C LEU A 34 -7.96 7.51 -3.14
N VAL A 35 -8.68 7.67 -2.03
CA VAL A 35 -8.95 8.99 -1.45
C VAL A 35 -8.25 9.08 -0.10
N PRO A 36 -7.28 9.99 0.07
CA PRO A 36 -6.59 10.12 1.35
C PRO A 36 -7.53 10.68 2.42
N GLU A 37 -7.67 9.95 3.52
CA GLU A 37 -8.59 10.25 4.62
C GLU A 37 -8.11 11.45 5.44
N HIS A 38 -6.79 11.60 5.59
CA HIS A 38 -6.17 12.64 6.43
C HIS A 38 -5.62 13.81 5.63
N SER A 39 -6.09 14.01 4.40
CA SER A 39 -5.56 15.07 3.54
C SER A 39 -5.91 16.46 4.07
N GLY A 40 -4.92 17.34 4.12
CA GLY A 40 -5.15 18.78 4.28
C GLY A 40 -5.67 19.48 3.01
N PHE A 41 -5.68 18.78 1.87
CA PHE A 41 -6.00 19.35 0.55
C PHE A 41 -7.31 18.84 -0.04
N SER A 42 -7.81 17.69 0.43
CA SER A 42 -9.08 17.11 0.02
C SER A 42 -9.96 16.77 1.23
N THR A 43 -11.27 16.75 1.01
CA THR A 43 -12.23 16.19 1.97
C THR A 43 -12.99 15.04 1.30
N CYS A 44 -13.26 13.95 2.01
CA CYS A 44 -14.33 13.00 1.65
C CYS A 44 -15.39 13.00 2.74
N LYS A 45 -16.65 12.87 2.31
CA LYS A 45 -17.78 12.57 3.19
C LYS A 45 -18.57 11.42 2.57
N ILE A 46 -18.85 10.41 3.39
CA ILE A 46 -19.80 9.35 3.02
C ILE A 46 -21.22 9.85 3.31
N ASP A 47 -22.10 9.72 2.33
CA ASP A 47 -23.53 10.05 2.41
C ASP A 47 -24.33 8.91 1.76
N GLY A 48 -24.82 7.98 2.58
CA GLY A 48 -25.43 6.74 2.11
C GLY A 48 -24.46 5.90 1.29
N GLU A 49 -24.82 5.62 0.04
CA GLU A 49 -24.01 4.80 -0.89
C GLU A 49 -23.00 5.62 -1.71
N VAL A 50 -22.78 6.88 -1.35
CA VAL A 50 -21.96 7.83 -2.10
C VAL A 50 -20.80 8.38 -1.24
N CYS A 51 -19.57 8.45 -1.77
CA CYS A 51 -18.51 9.34 -1.25
C CYS A 51 -18.45 10.63 -2.09
N LEU A 52 -18.60 11.75 -1.41
CA LEU A 52 -18.43 13.09 -1.95
C LEU A 52 -17.00 13.55 -1.68
N VAL A 53 -16.22 13.79 -2.73
CA VAL A 53 -14.83 14.25 -2.61
C VAL A 53 -14.72 15.70 -3.10
N ALA A 54 -14.11 16.57 -2.30
CA ALA A 54 -13.74 17.92 -2.73
C ALA A 54 -12.21 18.06 -2.78
N TYR A 55 -11.68 18.56 -3.89
CA TYR A 55 -10.25 18.80 -4.07
C TYR A 55 -10.02 19.96 -5.05
N ALA A 56 -9.15 20.91 -4.68
CA ALA A 56 -8.78 22.05 -5.52
C ALA A 56 -9.98 22.78 -6.15
N GLY A 57 -11.06 23.00 -5.38
CA GLY A 57 -12.30 23.66 -5.84
C GLY A 57 -13.21 22.80 -6.72
N LYS A 58 -12.80 21.57 -7.06
CA LYS A 58 -13.63 20.59 -7.78
C LYS A 58 -14.38 19.70 -6.80
N LYS A 59 -15.56 19.24 -7.20
CA LYS A 59 -16.36 18.27 -6.47
C LYS A 59 -16.54 17.02 -7.32
N PHE A 60 -16.34 15.87 -6.72
CA PHE A 60 -16.52 14.56 -7.32
C PHE A 60 -17.48 13.75 -6.47
N GLN A 61 -18.16 12.82 -7.12
CA GLN A 61 -19.13 11.93 -6.51
C GLN A 61 -18.89 10.53 -7.03
N PHE A 62 -18.65 9.58 -6.12
CA PHE A 62 -18.40 8.19 -6.46
C PHE A 62 -19.29 7.27 -5.62
N PRO A 63 -19.68 6.10 -6.13
CA PRO A 63 -20.21 5.03 -5.29
C PRO A 63 -19.19 4.67 -4.20
N VAL A 64 -19.66 4.40 -2.98
CA VAL A 64 -18.77 3.96 -1.88
C VAL A 64 -18.02 2.68 -2.23
N SER A 65 -18.61 1.80 -3.05
CA SER A 65 -17.97 0.57 -3.55
C SER A 65 -16.68 0.81 -4.34
N ASP A 66 -16.58 1.99 -4.96
CA ASP A 66 -15.51 2.33 -5.91
C ASP A 66 -14.41 3.16 -5.24
N VAL A 67 -14.55 3.47 -3.94
CA VAL A 67 -13.61 4.30 -3.19
C VAL A 67 -12.92 3.46 -2.12
N TYR A 68 -11.60 3.61 -2.06
CA TYR A 68 -10.81 3.17 -0.90
C TYR A 68 -10.34 4.40 -0.14
N LEU A 69 -10.80 4.54 1.10
CA LEU A 69 -10.28 5.55 2.02
C LEU A 69 -8.90 5.11 2.49
N LEU A 70 -7.88 5.81 2.02
CA LEU A 70 -6.49 5.54 2.35
C LEU A 70 -6.16 6.28 3.64
N ASP A 71 -5.78 5.54 4.68
CA ASP A 71 -5.32 6.02 5.99
C ASP A 71 -3.96 6.73 5.89
N ARG A 72 -3.90 7.80 5.09
CA ARG A 72 -2.74 8.65 4.76
C ARG A 72 -3.18 10.05 4.35
N GLU A 73 -2.23 10.97 4.28
CA GLU A 73 -2.42 12.36 3.86
C GLU A 73 -2.47 12.53 2.34
N MET A 74 -1.81 11.62 1.60
CA MET A 74 -1.76 11.61 0.13
C MET A 74 -1.74 10.17 -0.41
N SER A 75 -2.09 10.02 -1.68
CA SER A 75 -2.07 8.74 -2.41
C SER A 75 -0.82 8.60 -3.29
N SER A 76 0.30 9.20 -2.89
CA SER A 76 1.55 9.15 -3.66
C SER A 76 2.22 7.78 -3.57
N SER A 77 3.05 7.45 -4.55
CA SER A 77 3.83 6.20 -4.54
C SER A 77 4.63 6.00 -3.25
N GLU A 78 5.20 7.06 -2.67
CA GLU A 78 6.00 7.00 -1.42
C GLU A 78 5.16 6.57 -0.20
N LEU A 79 3.96 7.13 -0.05
CA LEU A 79 3.08 6.78 1.07
C LEU A 79 2.44 5.41 0.87
N LEU A 80 2.16 5.04 -0.39
CA LEU A 80 1.66 3.70 -0.71
C LEU A 80 2.70 2.62 -0.45
N SER A 81 3.97 2.81 -0.88
CA SER A 81 5.04 1.84 -0.63
C SER A 81 5.23 1.64 0.87
N ARG A 82 5.25 2.73 1.64
CA ARG A 82 5.34 2.68 3.10
C ARG A 82 4.13 2.00 3.73
N SER A 83 2.91 2.31 3.29
CA SER A 83 1.72 1.69 3.86
C SER A 83 1.65 0.19 3.59
N ILE A 84 2.11 -0.27 2.43
CA ILE A 84 2.17 -1.69 2.12
C ILE A 84 3.28 -2.37 2.93
N LEU A 85 4.43 -1.71 3.10
CA LEU A 85 5.53 -2.18 3.96
C LEU A 85 5.05 -2.42 5.39
N GLU A 86 4.44 -1.42 6.03
CA GLU A 86 3.95 -1.49 7.41
C GLU A 86 2.87 -2.57 7.60
N LYS A 87 2.05 -2.83 6.57
CA LYS A 87 1.05 -3.92 6.58
C LYS A 87 1.66 -5.33 6.52
N THR A 88 2.90 -5.46 6.06
CA THR A 88 3.48 -6.76 5.69
C THR A 88 4.77 -7.10 6.45
N GLU A 89 5.53 -6.12 6.94
CA GLU A 89 6.83 -6.29 7.60
C GLU A 89 6.80 -7.26 8.78
N LYS A 90 5.72 -7.23 9.57
CA LYS A 90 5.57 -8.10 10.74
C LYS A 90 5.54 -9.57 10.35
N GLU A 91 4.88 -9.91 9.25
CA GLU A 91 4.83 -11.29 8.76
C GLU A 91 6.16 -11.70 8.13
N ILE A 92 6.82 -10.78 7.42
CA ILE A 92 8.13 -11.03 6.83
C ILE A 92 9.17 -11.34 7.91
N PHE A 93 9.28 -10.52 8.95
CA PHE A 93 10.28 -10.70 10.01
C PHE A 93 9.98 -11.82 11.00
N ARG A 94 8.84 -12.52 10.87
CA ARG A 94 8.64 -13.82 11.55
C ARG A 94 9.60 -14.87 11.01
N HIS A 95 10.05 -14.72 9.76
CA HIS A 95 11.16 -15.46 9.22
C HIS A 95 12.44 -14.85 9.77
N GLY A 96 12.99 -15.46 10.83
CA GLY A 96 14.12 -14.92 11.59
C GLY A 96 15.41 -14.78 10.78
N ASN A 97 15.47 -15.43 9.62
CA ASN A 97 16.57 -15.39 8.68
C ASN A 97 16.49 -14.20 7.71
N ILE A 98 15.41 -13.40 7.73
CA ILE A 98 15.28 -12.17 6.93
C ILE A 98 15.79 -10.96 7.71
N ARG A 99 16.68 -10.18 7.08
CA ARG A 99 17.34 -8.99 7.66
C ARG A 99 16.86 -7.67 7.09
N ARG A 100 16.41 -7.64 5.82
CA ARG A 100 15.89 -6.45 5.15
C ARG A 100 14.68 -6.81 4.30
N PHE A 101 13.71 -5.91 4.26
CA PHE A 101 12.52 -5.99 3.42
C PHE A 101 12.25 -4.63 2.77
N GLU A 102 12.01 -4.63 1.48
CA GLU A 102 11.70 -3.44 0.69
C GLU A 102 10.42 -3.65 -0.13
N VAL A 103 9.59 -2.62 -0.17
CA VAL A 103 8.43 -2.52 -1.05
C VAL A 103 8.61 -1.32 -1.95
N CYS A 104 8.44 -1.54 -3.26
CA CYS A 104 8.40 -0.49 -4.27
C CYS A 104 7.02 -0.43 -4.91
N VAL A 105 6.50 0.78 -5.09
CA VAL A 105 5.27 1.09 -5.82
C VAL A 105 5.63 1.94 -7.02
N TYR A 106 5.14 1.54 -8.19
CA TYR A 106 5.36 2.25 -9.44
C TYR A 106 4.02 2.74 -9.97
N GLU A 107 3.88 4.05 -10.15
CA GLU A 107 2.74 4.67 -10.85
C GLU A 107 2.80 4.39 -12.35
N SER A 108 4.02 4.39 -12.91
CA SER A 108 4.28 4.09 -14.31
C SER A 108 5.69 3.49 -14.47
N PRO A 109 6.04 2.90 -15.62
CA PRO A 109 7.39 2.39 -15.85
C PRO A 109 8.45 3.48 -15.65
N GLY A 110 9.35 3.26 -14.68
CA GLY A 110 10.41 4.22 -14.33
C GLY A 110 9.99 5.34 -13.38
N GLN A 111 8.73 5.39 -12.94
CA GLN A 111 8.24 6.35 -11.95
C GLN A 111 7.66 5.59 -10.75
N GLY A 112 8.37 5.63 -9.63
CA GLY A 112 7.96 4.93 -8.43
C GLY A 112 8.81 5.32 -7.23
N ALA A 113 8.40 4.81 -6.08
CA ALA A 113 9.07 4.99 -4.81
C ALA A 113 9.23 3.65 -4.09
N CYS A 114 10.30 3.53 -3.33
CA CYS A 114 10.59 2.37 -2.51
C CYS A 114 10.65 2.77 -1.04
N SER A 115 10.23 1.88 -0.16
CA SER A 115 10.35 1.99 1.28
C SER A 115 10.92 0.69 1.82
N GLU A 116 11.88 0.81 2.72
CA GLU A 116 12.60 -0.32 3.30
C GLU A 116 12.57 -0.30 4.82
N VAL A 117 12.74 -1.48 5.40
CA VAL A 117 12.94 -1.68 6.84
C VAL A 117 13.94 -2.81 7.03
N SER A 118 14.75 -2.69 8.08
CA SER A 118 15.78 -3.67 8.45
C SER A 118 15.69 -4.02 9.93
N ARG A 119 16.15 -5.22 10.28
CA ARG A 119 16.19 -5.75 11.65
C ARG A 119 17.59 -5.76 12.23
#